data_AF-A0A9W8FDJ5-F1
#
_entry.id   AF-A0A9W8FDJ5-F1
#
_cell.length_a   1.000
_cell.length_b   1.000
_cell.length_c   1.000
_cell.angle_alpha   90.00
_cell.angle_beta   90.00
_cell.angle_gamma   90.00
#
_symmetry.space_group_name_H-M   'P 1'
#
loop_
_entity.id
_entity.type
_entity.pdbx_description
1 polymer ?
#
loop_
_entity_poly.entity_id
_entity_poly.type
_entity_poly.pdbx_seq_one_letter_code
_entity_poly.pdbx_strand_id
1 'polypeptide(L)'
;MYSMVPQGHSWRPFSNPAPLGNSGFAVATFVSSLHTGAIGIASGAPPNIVVGLALFYGGIAQVIAGAWSFASNSAFGAIVFTSYGCYWMSYAAILIPGFGISDALSTVGDTVRAQSLGIFYLVWSIQTFIFLLGSSRSNWGTFILLLFLFIENILTCIGYWSQNVSVIHASGYMGMFTSFVAWYNVAADMLTKVTFYCDLPNPEIGVRAMGLEALKPAMHTPLFHDVFQPHITSKLDGRTPGNHFDFVSPIPHPAHNNDSNTVTFAPNTNNAPSSNINNYDREIVTATQEASILGGCARSQSISHHDVTTFNNV
;
A
#
# COMPACT_ATOMS: atom_id res chain seq x y z
N MET A 1 -25.65 4.09 18.80
CA MET A 1 -24.24 3.92 19.25
C MET A 1 -23.93 2.43 19.16
N TYR A 2 -22.72 2.05 18.73
CA TYR A 2 -22.29 0.67 18.44
C TYR A 2 -23.06 -0.13 17.37
N SER A 3 -22.33 -0.49 16.30
CA SER A 3 -22.22 -1.88 15.88
C SER A 3 -20.77 -2.11 15.46
N MET A 4 -19.94 -2.54 16.41
CA MET A 4 -18.64 -3.14 16.12
C MET A 4 -18.78 -4.62 16.50
N VAL A 5 -18.56 -5.54 15.57
CA VAL A 5 -18.39 -6.96 15.87
C VAL A 5 -16.89 -7.22 15.96
N PRO A 6 -16.29 -7.35 17.16
CA PRO A 6 -14.84 -7.48 17.27
C PRO A 6 -14.41 -8.88 16.87
N GLN A 7 -13.41 -8.98 16.00
CA GLN A 7 -12.69 -10.21 15.71
C GLN A 7 -11.25 -10.05 16.20
N GLY A 8 -11.03 -10.39 17.47
CA GLY A 8 -9.75 -10.22 18.17
C GLY A 8 -9.64 -8.94 19.00
N HIS A 9 -8.83 -9.00 20.06
CA HIS A 9 -8.53 -7.84 20.92
C HIS A 9 -7.71 -6.78 20.16
N SER A 10 -8.31 -5.63 19.87
CA SER A 10 -7.56 -4.39 19.64
C SER A 10 -8.28 -3.23 20.33
N TRP A 11 -7.57 -2.50 21.19
CA TRP A 11 -8.13 -1.35 21.93
C TRP A 11 -8.20 -0.08 21.06
N ARG A 12 -7.73 -0.15 19.81
CA ARG A 12 -7.92 0.83 18.74
C ARG A 12 -8.02 0.06 17.42
N PRO A 13 -9.18 0.00 16.75
CA PRO A 13 -9.28 -0.62 15.42
C PRO A 13 -8.56 0.24 14.38
N PHE A 14 -7.79 -0.38 13.49
CA PHE A 14 -7.18 0.31 12.35
C PHE A 14 -8.24 0.68 11.31
N SER A 15 -8.07 1.84 10.66
CA SER A 15 -8.92 2.27 9.54
C SER A 15 -8.74 1.38 8.31
N ASN A 16 -9.79 1.26 7.49
CA ASN A 16 -9.70 0.56 6.20
C ASN A 16 -8.72 1.28 5.25
N PRO A 17 -7.63 0.64 4.79
CA PRO A 17 -6.67 1.25 3.87
C PRO A 17 -7.04 1.08 2.38
N ALA A 18 -8.06 0.27 2.05
CA ALA A 18 -8.45 0.00 0.67
C ALA A 18 -8.81 1.25 -0.17
N PRO A 19 -9.40 2.33 0.39
CA PRO A 19 -9.64 3.57 -0.36
C PRO A 19 -8.35 4.21 -0.86
N LEU A 20 -7.27 4.20 -0.06
CA LEU A 20 -5.98 4.75 -0.47
C LEU A 20 -5.37 3.90 -1.60
N GLY A 21 -5.38 2.58 -1.45
CA GLY A 21 -4.85 1.66 -2.44
C GLY A 21 -5.60 1.74 -3.79
N ASN A 22 -6.94 1.72 -3.74
CA ASN A 22 -7.78 1.85 -4.93
C ASN A 22 -7.69 3.24 -5.57
N SER A 23 -7.52 4.33 -4.79
CA SER A 23 -7.37 5.68 -5.35
C SER A 23 -6.05 5.88 -6.08
N GLY A 24 -4.95 5.40 -5.48
CA GLY A 24 -3.61 5.41 -6.08
C GLY A 24 -3.60 4.65 -7.41
N PHE A 25 -4.14 3.44 -7.37
CA PHE A 25 -4.34 2.60 -8.54
C PHE A 25 -5.18 3.30 -9.63
N ALA A 26 -6.40 3.75 -9.31
CA ALA A 26 -7.34 4.31 -10.28
C ALA A 26 -6.77 5.51 -11.05
N VAL A 27 -6.06 6.42 -10.36
CA VAL A 27 -5.45 7.60 -10.99
C VAL A 27 -4.31 7.21 -11.94
N ALA A 28 -3.44 6.28 -11.54
CA ALA A 28 -2.33 5.82 -12.37
C ALA A 28 -2.84 5.01 -13.58
N THR A 29 -3.78 4.09 -13.36
CA THR A 29 -4.44 3.32 -14.42
C THR A 29 -5.10 4.27 -15.42
N PHE A 30 -5.98 5.18 -14.99
CA PHE A 30 -6.76 6.02 -15.90
C PHE A 30 -5.89 6.85 -16.85
N VAL A 31 -4.83 7.49 -16.35
CA VAL A 31 -3.93 8.30 -17.19
C VAL A 31 -3.13 7.40 -18.14
N SER A 32 -2.70 6.21 -17.70
CA SER A 32 -2.06 5.22 -18.58
C SER A 32 -3.02 4.72 -19.67
N SER A 33 -4.25 4.38 -19.31
CA SER A 33 -5.30 3.88 -20.20
C SER A 33 -5.69 4.89 -21.27
N LEU A 34 -5.73 6.20 -20.96
CA LEU A 34 -5.93 7.26 -21.95
C LEU A 34 -4.80 7.30 -22.99
N HIS A 35 -3.55 7.05 -22.59
CA HIS A 35 -2.42 6.99 -23.54
C HIS A 35 -2.48 5.72 -24.40
N THR A 36 -2.69 4.57 -23.76
CA THR A 36 -2.84 3.27 -24.44
C THR A 36 -4.03 3.25 -25.41
N GLY A 37 -5.12 3.96 -25.08
CA GLY A 37 -6.32 4.12 -25.92
C GLY A 37 -6.24 5.22 -26.99
N ALA A 38 -5.18 6.03 -27.01
CA ALA A 38 -5.05 7.23 -27.86
C ALA A 38 -6.20 8.26 -27.71
N ILE A 39 -6.65 8.48 -26.47
CA ILE A 39 -7.85 9.29 -26.19
C ILE A 39 -7.44 10.72 -25.82
N GLY A 40 -7.79 11.67 -26.69
CA GLY A 40 -7.41 13.08 -26.54
C GLY A 40 -5.94 13.39 -26.89
N ILE A 41 -5.17 12.39 -27.32
CA ILE A 41 -3.76 12.51 -27.73
C ILE A 41 -3.50 11.69 -29.01
N ALA A 42 -2.37 11.91 -29.67
CA ALA A 42 -1.96 11.10 -30.81
C ALA A 42 -1.64 9.64 -30.42
N SER A 43 -2.02 8.68 -31.27
CA SER A 43 -1.68 7.27 -31.06
C SER A 43 -0.16 7.07 -31.07
N GLY A 44 0.37 6.37 -30.06
CA GLY A 44 1.80 6.18 -29.86
C GLY A 44 2.53 7.35 -29.17
N ALA A 45 1.81 8.36 -28.67
CA ALA A 45 2.40 9.41 -27.84
C ALA A 45 3.04 8.81 -26.56
N PRO A 46 4.22 9.31 -26.14
CA PRO A 46 4.98 8.72 -25.04
C PRO A 46 4.26 8.88 -23.68
N PRO A 47 4.03 7.80 -22.91
CA PRO A 47 3.25 7.83 -21.67
C PRO A 47 4.02 8.42 -20.47
N ASN A 48 5.11 9.17 -20.68
CA ASN A 48 6.04 9.59 -19.63
C ASN A 48 5.40 10.46 -18.53
N ILE A 49 4.25 11.11 -18.80
CA ILE A 49 3.48 11.84 -17.77
C ILE A 49 2.92 10.91 -16.68
N VAL A 50 2.71 9.62 -16.98
CA VAL A 50 2.25 8.59 -16.04
C VAL A 50 3.30 8.33 -14.94
N VAL A 51 4.59 8.55 -15.21
CA VAL A 51 5.72 8.18 -14.32
C VAL A 51 5.58 8.76 -12.92
N GLY A 52 5.15 10.03 -12.78
CA GLY A 52 4.95 10.64 -11.46
C GLY A 52 3.81 9.99 -10.67
N LEU A 53 2.70 9.67 -11.35
CA LEU A 53 1.56 8.99 -10.73
C LEU A 53 1.92 7.55 -10.35
N ALA A 54 2.64 6.86 -11.23
CA ALA A 54 3.11 5.49 -11.06
C ALA A 54 4.15 5.34 -9.94
N LEU A 55 5.07 6.30 -9.74
CA LEU A 55 5.98 6.28 -8.60
C LEU A 55 5.23 6.57 -7.28
N PHE A 56 4.52 7.70 -7.19
CA PHE A 56 4.10 8.22 -5.89
C PHE A 56 2.74 7.70 -5.43
N TYR A 57 1.74 7.63 -6.31
CA TYR A 57 0.36 7.36 -5.91
C TYR A 57 -0.09 5.93 -6.24
N GLY A 58 0.06 5.51 -7.50
CA GLY A 58 -0.07 4.10 -7.88
C GLY A 58 1.03 3.22 -7.29
N GLY A 59 2.22 3.79 -7.00
CA GLY A 59 3.34 3.07 -6.41
C GLY A 59 3.38 3.14 -4.88
N ILE A 60 4.13 4.10 -4.35
CA ILE A 60 4.47 4.23 -2.92
C ILE A 60 3.20 4.26 -2.03
N ALA A 61 2.21 5.09 -2.35
CA ALA A 61 0.98 5.16 -1.54
C ALA A 61 0.17 3.85 -1.57
N GLN A 62 0.17 3.12 -2.70
CA GLN A 62 -0.48 1.83 -2.82
C GLN A 62 0.27 0.72 -2.05
N VAL A 63 1.61 0.73 -2.05
CA VAL A 63 2.42 -0.14 -1.15
C VAL A 63 2.15 0.17 0.32
N ILE A 64 2.03 1.44 0.70
CA ILE A 64 1.68 1.85 2.06
C ILE A 64 0.27 1.34 2.44
N ALA A 65 -0.72 1.42 1.54
CA ALA A 65 -2.04 0.83 1.74
C ALA A 65 -1.97 -0.71 1.91
N GLY A 66 -1.06 -1.38 1.18
CA GLY A 66 -0.76 -2.80 1.36
C GLY A 66 -0.17 -3.13 2.74
N ALA A 67 0.81 -2.34 3.20
CA ALA A 67 1.40 -2.48 4.54
C ALA A 67 0.35 -2.31 5.66
N TRP A 68 -0.50 -1.28 5.58
CA TRP A 68 -1.60 -1.07 6.52
C TRP A 68 -2.69 -2.16 6.43
N SER A 69 -2.83 -2.84 5.29
CA SER A 69 -3.78 -3.95 5.17
C SER A 69 -3.34 -5.18 5.96
N PHE A 70 -2.04 -5.40 6.18
CA PHE A 70 -1.58 -6.41 7.14
C PHE A 70 -1.99 -6.03 8.57
N ALA A 71 -1.81 -4.76 8.96
CA ALA A 71 -2.22 -4.26 10.28
C ALA A 71 -3.74 -4.31 10.49
N SER A 72 -4.54 -4.09 9.44
CA SER A 72 -6.00 -4.25 9.46
C SER A 72 -6.49 -5.69 9.24
N ASN A 73 -5.61 -6.70 9.36
CA ASN A 73 -5.90 -8.14 9.21
C ASN A 73 -6.57 -8.53 7.86
N SER A 74 -6.23 -7.84 6.78
CA SER A 74 -6.70 -8.12 5.41
C SER A 74 -5.55 -8.63 4.53
N ALA A 75 -5.22 -9.91 4.67
CA ALA A 75 -4.14 -10.54 3.90
C ALA A 75 -4.34 -10.44 2.37
N PHE A 76 -5.59 -10.51 1.90
CA PHE A 76 -5.92 -10.33 0.47
C PHE A 76 -5.59 -8.90 0.01
N GLY A 77 -6.10 -7.88 0.70
CA GLY A 77 -5.80 -6.48 0.37
C GLY A 77 -4.31 -6.16 0.46
N ALA A 78 -3.63 -6.73 1.46
CA ALA A 78 -2.20 -6.53 1.67
C ALA A 78 -1.36 -7.03 0.50
N ILE A 79 -1.61 -8.26 0.02
CA ILE A 79 -0.89 -8.81 -1.14
C ILE A 79 -1.28 -8.05 -2.41
N VAL A 80 -2.57 -7.77 -2.64
CA VAL A 80 -3.06 -7.09 -3.84
C VAL A 80 -2.49 -5.68 -3.98
N PHE A 81 -2.63 -4.84 -2.94
CA PHE A 81 -2.15 -3.45 -3.00
C PHE A 81 -0.62 -3.38 -3.03
N THR A 82 0.09 -4.21 -2.26
CA THR A 82 1.57 -4.25 -2.33
C THR A 82 2.04 -4.67 -3.73
N SER A 83 1.42 -5.68 -4.32
CA SER A 83 1.79 -6.18 -5.65
C SER A 83 1.56 -5.13 -6.75
N TYR A 84 0.40 -4.48 -6.77
CA TYR A 84 0.13 -3.44 -7.76
C TYR A 84 0.90 -2.12 -7.51
N GLY A 85 1.26 -1.83 -6.26
CA GLY A 85 2.24 -0.79 -5.94
C GLY A 85 3.61 -1.07 -6.55
N CYS A 86 4.09 -2.33 -6.43
CA CYS A 86 5.31 -2.76 -7.08
C CYS A 86 5.20 -2.81 -8.62
N TYR A 87 4.04 -3.19 -9.19
CA TYR A 87 3.76 -3.05 -10.63
C TYR A 87 3.99 -1.61 -11.09
N TRP A 88 3.34 -0.64 -10.45
CA TRP A 88 3.44 0.76 -10.86
C TRP A 88 4.85 1.33 -10.74
N MET A 89 5.58 1.00 -9.66
CA MET A 89 6.99 1.38 -9.54
C MET A 89 7.88 0.70 -10.60
N SER A 90 7.61 -0.56 -10.96
CA SER A 90 8.35 -1.25 -12.03
C SER A 90 8.04 -0.70 -13.42
N TYR A 91 6.80 -0.32 -13.69
CA TYR A 91 6.38 0.36 -14.92
C TYR A 91 7.04 1.74 -15.04
N ALA A 92 7.09 2.50 -13.94
CA ALA A 92 7.80 3.76 -13.89
C ALA A 92 9.31 3.58 -14.14
N ALA A 93 9.93 2.54 -13.57
CA ALA A 93 11.35 2.25 -13.79
C ALA A 93 11.69 1.92 -15.25
N ILE A 94 10.77 1.29 -16.01
CA ILE A 94 10.93 1.06 -17.46
C ILE A 94 11.04 2.40 -18.22
N LEU A 95 10.24 3.41 -17.82
CA LEU A 95 10.13 4.70 -18.50
C LEU A 95 11.13 5.78 -18.02
N ILE A 96 11.79 5.57 -16.88
CA ILE A 96 12.77 6.50 -16.31
C ILE A 96 14.16 6.24 -16.95
N PRO A 97 14.77 7.19 -17.68
CA PRO A 97 16.05 6.97 -18.35
C PRO A 97 17.19 6.58 -17.40
N GLY A 98 17.13 7.00 -16.13
CA GLY A 98 18.11 6.65 -15.11
C GLY A 98 18.24 5.15 -14.78
N PHE A 99 17.27 4.30 -15.18
CA PHE A 99 17.40 2.84 -15.10
C PHE A 99 17.90 2.19 -16.41
N GLY A 100 17.96 2.93 -17.52
CA GLY A 100 18.44 2.46 -18.83
C GLY A 100 17.59 1.38 -19.51
N ILE A 101 16.44 0.97 -18.96
CA ILE A 101 15.68 -0.19 -19.43
C ILE A 101 15.08 0.06 -20.83
N SER A 102 14.38 1.19 -21.03
CA SER A 102 13.84 1.56 -22.35
C SER A 102 14.95 1.69 -23.40
N ASP A 103 16.08 2.30 -23.02
CA ASP A 103 17.20 2.55 -23.94
C ASP A 103 17.85 1.23 -24.36
N ALA A 104 18.14 0.33 -23.41
CA ALA A 104 18.65 -1.01 -23.70
C ALA A 104 17.72 -1.79 -24.63
N LEU A 105 16.40 -1.78 -24.37
CA LEU A 105 15.41 -2.42 -25.25
C LEU A 105 15.32 -1.76 -26.64
N SER A 106 15.63 -0.47 -26.77
CA SER A 106 15.66 0.20 -28.08
C SER A 106 16.81 -0.30 -28.96
N THR A 107 17.98 -0.61 -28.37
CA THR A 107 19.17 -1.07 -29.11
C THR A 107 18.98 -2.42 -29.82
N VAL A 108 18.06 -3.27 -29.32
CA VAL A 108 17.74 -4.59 -29.89
C VAL A 108 16.56 -4.57 -30.87
N GLY A 109 15.98 -3.41 -31.13
CA GLY A 109 14.89 -3.20 -32.09
C GLY A 109 13.48 -3.39 -31.54
N ASP A 110 12.53 -2.68 -32.15
CA ASP A 110 11.16 -2.53 -31.63
C ASP A 110 10.38 -3.84 -31.45
N THR A 111 10.58 -4.83 -32.32
CA THR A 111 9.94 -6.14 -32.19
C THR A 111 10.35 -6.85 -30.89
N VAL A 112 11.63 -6.79 -30.53
CA VAL A 112 12.17 -7.41 -29.30
C VAL A 112 11.73 -6.62 -28.07
N ARG A 113 11.76 -5.29 -28.15
CA ARG A 113 11.20 -4.39 -27.12
C ARG A 113 9.74 -4.70 -26.82
N ALA A 114 8.91 -4.83 -27.85
CA ALA A 114 7.49 -5.17 -27.70
C ALA A 114 7.28 -6.59 -27.18
N GLN A 115 8.05 -7.59 -27.65
CA GLN A 115 7.98 -8.96 -27.12
C GLN A 115 8.30 -9.01 -25.63
N SER A 116 9.31 -8.26 -25.18
CA SER A 116 9.69 -8.13 -23.77
C SER A 116 8.59 -7.47 -22.92
N LEU A 117 7.97 -6.40 -23.42
CA LEU A 117 6.81 -5.77 -22.76
C LEU A 117 5.59 -6.71 -22.72
N GLY A 118 5.35 -7.49 -23.78
CA GLY A 118 4.30 -8.51 -23.78
C GLY A 118 4.52 -9.57 -22.69
N ILE A 119 5.76 -10.03 -22.48
CA ILE A 119 6.10 -10.96 -21.40
C ILE A 119 5.84 -10.35 -20.01
N PHE A 120 6.16 -9.06 -19.82
CA PHE A 120 5.83 -8.34 -18.58
C PHE A 120 4.32 -8.34 -18.33
N TYR A 121 3.50 -7.96 -19.32
CA TYR A 121 2.04 -7.97 -19.20
C TYR A 121 1.46 -9.39 -19.03
N LEU A 122 2.05 -10.43 -19.63
CA LEU A 122 1.66 -11.83 -19.42
C LEU A 122 1.78 -12.26 -17.95
N VAL A 123 2.92 -11.95 -17.30
CA VAL A 123 3.15 -12.28 -15.89
C VAL A 123 2.14 -11.56 -15.01
N TRP A 124 1.86 -10.28 -15.28
CA TRP A 124 0.82 -9.52 -14.58
C TRP A 124 -0.60 -10.02 -14.88
N SER A 125 -0.90 -10.55 -16.07
CA SER A 125 -2.16 -11.26 -16.34
C SER A 125 -2.33 -12.48 -15.45
N ILE A 126 -1.30 -13.33 -15.32
CA ILE A 126 -1.33 -14.53 -14.47
C ILE A 126 -1.53 -14.13 -12.99
N GLN A 127 -0.79 -13.12 -12.53
CA GLN A 127 -0.93 -12.59 -11.16
C GLN A 127 -2.33 -12.01 -10.90
N THR A 128 -2.89 -11.28 -11.87
CA THR A 128 -4.25 -10.73 -11.80
C THR A 128 -5.29 -11.85 -11.76
N PHE A 129 -5.13 -12.91 -12.54
CA PHE A 129 -6.05 -14.05 -12.56
C PHE A 129 -6.12 -14.77 -11.20
N ILE A 130 -4.97 -14.95 -10.53
CA ILE A 130 -4.92 -15.50 -9.17
C ILE A 130 -5.67 -14.59 -8.18
N PHE A 131 -5.49 -13.27 -8.28
CA PHE A 131 -6.24 -12.31 -7.44
C PHE A 131 -7.73 -12.28 -7.77
N LEU A 132 -8.13 -12.40 -9.04
CA LEU A 132 -9.52 -12.48 -9.48
C LEU A 132 -10.22 -13.69 -8.86
N LEU A 133 -9.59 -14.88 -8.91
CA LEU A 133 -10.10 -16.08 -8.23
C LEU A 133 -10.20 -15.88 -6.70
N GLY A 134 -9.20 -15.25 -6.07
CA GLY A 134 -9.26 -14.90 -4.64
C GLY A 134 -10.38 -13.92 -4.28
N SER A 135 -10.69 -12.98 -5.17
CA SER A 135 -11.74 -11.96 -4.97
C SER A 135 -13.17 -12.50 -5.05
N SER A 136 -13.38 -13.72 -5.54
CA SER A 136 -14.69 -14.36 -5.74
C SER A 136 -15.56 -14.50 -4.48
N ARG A 137 -15.00 -14.27 -3.28
CA ARG A 137 -15.75 -14.20 -2.01
C ARG A 137 -15.54 -12.90 -1.22
N SER A 138 -14.95 -11.88 -1.86
CA SER A 138 -14.82 -10.52 -1.35
C SER A 138 -16.13 -9.76 -1.62
N ASN A 139 -16.10 -8.70 -2.44
CA ASN A 139 -17.27 -7.96 -2.90
C ASN A 139 -17.27 -7.79 -4.44
N TRP A 140 -18.45 -7.49 -4.99
CA TRP A 140 -18.64 -7.37 -6.44
C TRP A 140 -17.75 -6.32 -7.10
N GLY A 141 -17.58 -5.15 -6.47
CA GLY A 141 -16.73 -4.09 -7.00
C GLY A 141 -15.25 -4.49 -7.11
N THR A 142 -14.73 -5.30 -6.18
CA THR A 142 -13.36 -5.84 -6.24
C THR A 142 -13.23 -6.90 -7.34
N PHE A 143 -14.21 -7.79 -7.47
CA PHE A 143 -14.23 -8.83 -8.50
C PHE A 143 -14.30 -8.22 -9.91
N ILE A 144 -15.16 -7.23 -10.12
CA ILE A 144 -15.32 -6.55 -11.42
C ILE A 144 -14.07 -5.74 -11.78
N LEU A 145 -13.42 -5.05 -10.81
CA LEU A 145 -12.14 -4.36 -11.02
C LEU A 145 -11.08 -5.34 -11.53
N LEU A 146 -10.89 -6.46 -10.84
CA LEU A 146 -9.87 -7.45 -11.21
C LEU A 146 -10.21 -8.19 -12.51
N LEU A 147 -11.50 -8.28 -12.88
CA LEU A 147 -11.92 -8.83 -14.17
C LEU A 147 -11.56 -7.92 -15.34
N PHE A 148 -11.85 -6.61 -15.24
CA PHE A 148 -11.44 -5.64 -16.27
C PHE A 148 -9.91 -5.55 -16.37
N LEU A 149 -9.20 -5.51 -15.23
CA LEU A 149 -7.74 -5.49 -15.18
C LEU A 149 -7.09 -6.76 -15.76
N PHE A 150 -7.73 -7.94 -15.60
CA PHE A 150 -7.26 -9.17 -16.22
C PHE A 150 -7.35 -9.09 -17.75
N ILE A 151 -8.48 -8.59 -18.26
CA ILE A 151 -8.72 -8.43 -19.70
C ILE A 151 -7.81 -7.34 -20.28
N GLU A 152 -7.61 -6.23 -19.58
CA GLU A 152 -6.65 -5.17 -19.90
C GLU A 152 -5.23 -5.72 -20.05
N ASN A 153 -4.72 -6.47 -19.06
CA ASN A 153 -3.37 -7.06 -19.11
C ASN A 153 -3.24 -8.08 -20.26
N ILE A 154 -4.25 -8.94 -20.46
CA ILE A 154 -4.26 -9.94 -21.56
C ILE A 154 -4.30 -9.26 -22.94
N LEU A 155 -5.17 -8.26 -23.15
CA LEU A 155 -5.24 -7.52 -24.40
C LEU A 155 -3.95 -6.73 -24.65
N THR A 156 -3.33 -6.16 -23.61
CA THR A 156 -2.04 -5.47 -23.74
C THR A 156 -0.93 -6.43 -24.17
N CYS A 157 -0.85 -7.61 -23.55
CA CYS A 157 0.07 -8.69 -23.94
C CYS A 157 -0.12 -9.10 -25.41
N ILE A 158 -1.36 -9.38 -25.83
CA ILE A 158 -1.69 -9.78 -27.20
C ILE A 158 -1.40 -8.64 -28.18
N GLY A 159 -1.70 -7.38 -27.82
CA GLY A 159 -1.43 -6.20 -28.63
C GLY A 159 0.07 -6.03 -28.92
N TYR A 160 0.92 -6.15 -27.90
CA TYR A 160 2.37 -6.10 -28.08
C TYR A 160 2.93 -7.27 -28.90
N TRP A 161 2.45 -8.50 -28.71
CA TRP A 161 2.93 -9.65 -29.49
C TRP A 161 2.42 -9.70 -30.94
N SER A 162 1.20 -9.22 -31.18
CA SER A 162 0.61 -9.14 -32.54
C SER A 162 0.97 -7.86 -33.30
N GLN A 163 1.63 -6.90 -32.65
CA GLN A 163 1.88 -5.54 -33.17
C GLN A 163 0.61 -4.80 -33.61
N ASN A 164 -0.57 -5.21 -33.11
CA ASN A 164 -1.84 -4.68 -33.56
C ASN A 164 -2.30 -3.51 -32.69
N VAL A 165 -2.14 -2.29 -33.22
CA VAL A 165 -2.52 -1.02 -32.58
C VAL A 165 -3.98 -1.03 -32.10
N SER A 166 -4.92 -1.61 -32.85
CA SER A 166 -6.34 -1.68 -32.46
C SER A 166 -6.57 -2.55 -31.22
N VAL A 167 -5.76 -3.58 -31.00
CA VAL A 167 -5.82 -4.43 -29.81
C VAL A 167 -5.19 -3.72 -28.60
N ILE A 168 -4.14 -2.93 -28.82
CA ILE A 168 -3.57 -2.04 -27.80
C ILE A 168 -4.62 -1.00 -27.39
N HIS A 169 -5.26 -0.32 -28.35
CA HIS A 169 -6.35 0.63 -28.07
C HIS A 169 -7.49 -0.03 -27.29
N ALA A 170 -7.90 -1.25 -27.67
CA ALA A 170 -8.90 -2.03 -26.94
C ALA A 170 -8.53 -2.28 -25.46
N SER A 171 -7.25 -2.55 -25.15
CA SER A 171 -6.79 -2.66 -23.76
C SER A 171 -6.90 -1.33 -23.01
N GLY A 172 -6.59 -0.20 -23.67
CA GLY A 172 -6.76 1.14 -23.12
C GLY A 172 -8.22 1.44 -22.71
N TYR A 173 -9.19 1.11 -23.55
CA TYR A 173 -10.61 1.25 -23.16
C TYR A 173 -10.99 0.37 -21.96
N MET A 174 -10.47 -0.86 -21.88
CA MET A 174 -10.73 -1.74 -20.72
C MET A 174 -10.12 -1.18 -19.43
N GLY A 175 -8.92 -0.58 -19.49
CA GLY A 175 -8.30 0.08 -18.34
C GLY A 175 -9.02 1.34 -17.85
N MET A 176 -9.73 2.06 -18.73
CA MET A 176 -10.64 3.11 -18.27
C MET A 176 -11.78 2.52 -17.43
N PHE A 177 -12.38 1.41 -17.86
CA PHE A 177 -13.41 0.71 -17.06
C PHE A 177 -12.84 0.15 -15.75
N THR A 178 -11.64 -0.45 -15.76
CA THR A 178 -10.88 -0.81 -14.56
C THR A 178 -10.80 0.38 -13.58
N SER A 179 -10.44 1.56 -14.08
CA SER A 179 -10.25 2.79 -13.28
C SER A 179 -11.56 3.33 -12.71
N PHE A 180 -12.63 3.35 -13.50
CA PHE A 180 -13.95 3.78 -13.01
C PHE A 180 -14.50 2.84 -11.93
N VAL A 181 -14.29 1.52 -12.04
CA VAL A 181 -14.68 0.57 -11.00
C VAL A 181 -13.77 0.69 -9.77
N ALA A 182 -12.49 1.02 -9.93
CA ALA A 182 -11.61 1.34 -8.81
C ALA A 182 -12.06 2.60 -8.05
N TRP A 183 -12.41 3.69 -8.73
CA TRP A 183 -13.03 4.85 -8.08
C TRP A 183 -14.42 4.57 -7.49
N TYR A 184 -15.21 3.67 -8.08
CA TYR A 184 -16.46 3.20 -7.47
C TYR A 184 -16.21 2.52 -6.12
N ASN A 185 -15.18 1.69 -6.02
CA ASN A 185 -14.79 1.05 -4.75
C ASN A 185 -14.32 2.09 -3.71
N VAL A 186 -13.55 3.10 -4.12
CA VAL A 186 -13.19 4.25 -3.25
C VAL A 186 -14.44 4.97 -2.76
N ALA A 187 -15.37 5.27 -3.66
CA ALA A 187 -16.61 5.96 -3.32
C ALA A 187 -17.49 5.13 -2.38
N ALA A 188 -17.60 3.82 -2.59
CA ALA A 188 -18.39 2.94 -1.73
C ALA A 188 -17.81 2.78 -0.31
N ASP A 189 -16.48 2.77 -0.17
CA ASP A 189 -15.82 2.72 1.14
C ASP A 189 -15.82 4.10 1.86
N MET A 190 -15.87 5.22 1.12
CA MET A 190 -15.80 6.59 1.69
C MET A 190 -17.16 7.27 1.89
N LEU A 191 -18.17 6.98 1.06
CA LEU A 191 -19.51 7.58 1.11
C LEU A 191 -20.44 6.68 1.92
N THR A 192 -20.35 6.84 3.23
CA THR A 192 -21.17 6.16 4.24
C THR A 192 -22.28 7.09 4.73
N LYS A 193 -23.33 6.57 5.38
CA LYS A 193 -24.33 7.38 6.12
C LYS A 193 -23.79 8.44 7.12
N VAL A 194 -22.50 8.43 7.47
CA VAL A 194 -21.86 9.45 8.33
C VAL A 194 -21.23 10.59 7.49
N THR A 195 -20.82 10.31 6.26
CA THR A 195 -20.13 11.22 5.35
C THR A 195 -20.98 11.66 4.15
N PHE A 196 -22.05 10.95 3.84
CA PHE A 196 -22.94 11.19 2.70
C PHE A 196 -24.38 10.71 2.96
N TYR A 197 -25.32 11.13 2.13
CA TYR A 197 -26.76 10.91 2.35
C TYR A 197 -27.26 9.48 2.03
N CYS A 198 -26.50 8.70 1.27
CA CYS A 198 -26.79 7.30 0.95
C CYS A 198 -25.50 6.46 0.90
N ASP A 199 -25.61 5.16 1.17
CA ASP A 199 -24.51 4.22 0.95
C ASP A 199 -24.58 3.68 -0.50
N LEU A 200 -23.43 3.47 -1.13
CA LEU A 200 -23.35 2.86 -2.46
C LEU A 200 -23.40 1.32 -2.39
N PRO A 201 -24.08 0.64 -3.33
CA PRO A 201 -24.23 -0.82 -3.27
C PRO A 201 -22.96 -1.55 -3.71
N ASN A 202 -22.17 -2.06 -2.74
CA ASN A 202 -21.08 -3.00 -2.99
C ASN A 202 -21.23 -4.28 -2.13
N PRO A 203 -22.20 -5.16 -2.43
CA PRO A 203 -22.49 -6.32 -1.60
C PRO A 203 -21.34 -7.35 -1.58
N GLU A 204 -21.10 -7.93 -0.40
CA GLU A 204 -20.19 -9.08 -0.24
C GLU A 204 -20.73 -10.31 -0.99
N ILE A 205 -19.84 -11.05 -1.66
CA ILE A 205 -20.15 -12.32 -2.34
C ILE A 205 -20.01 -13.51 -1.35
N GLY A 206 -19.27 -13.31 -0.25
CA GLY A 206 -19.08 -14.30 0.80
C GLY A 206 -20.32 -14.59 1.65
N VAL A 207 -20.35 -15.77 2.29
CA VAL A 207 -21.48 -16.29 3.10
C VAL A 207 -21.90 -15.37 4.26
N ARG A 208 -21.05 -14.41 4.66
CA ARG A 208 -21.38 -13.35 5.63
C ARG A 208 -22.65 -12.57 5.26
N ALA A 209 -22.88 -12.33 3.97
CA ALA A 209 -24.09 -11.67 3.47
C ALA A 209 -25.39 -12.42 3.82
N MET A 210 -25.35 -13.76 3.88
CA MET A 210 -26.51 -14.60 4.23
C MET A 210 -26.61 -14.89 5.74
N GLY A 211 -25.48 -15.00 6.44
CA GLY A 211 -25.45 -15.39 7.86
C GLY A 211 -26.00 -14.32 8.83
N LEU A 212 -25.76 -13.04 8.55
CA LEU A 212 -26.14 -11.94 9.47
C LEU A 212 -27.63 -11.56 9.39
N GLU A 213 -28.26 -11.69 8.23
CA GLU A 213 -29.71 -11.53 8.09
C GLU A 213 -30.47 -12.62 8.87
N ALA A 214 -29.97 -13.87 8.85
CA ALA A 214 -30.55 -15.00 9.59
C ALA A 214 -30.37 -14.90 11.12
N LEU A 215 -29.33 -14.20 11.60
CA LEU A 215 -29.07 -14.00 13.03
C LEU A 215 -29.82 -12.80 13.64
N LYS A 216 -30.30 -11.87 12.80
CA LYS A 216 -31.01 -10.64 13.18
C LYS A 216 -32.21 -10.85 14.12
N PRO A 217 -33.04 -11.91 13.99
CA PRO A 217 -34.16 -12.16 14.90
C PRO A 217 -33.75 -12.63 16.30
N ALA A 218 -32.54 -13.21 16.46
CA ALA A 218 -32.15 -13.93 17.67
C ALA A 218 -31.62 -13.03 18.80
N MET A 219 -31.33 -11.76 18.53
CA MET A 219 -30.65 -10.85 19.49
C MET A 219 -31.60 -10.14 20.48
N HIS A 220 -32.90 -10.45 20.47
CA HIS A 220 -33.91 -9.79 21.30
C HIS A 220 -34.44 -10.59 22.49
N THR A 221 -33.84 -11.74 22.83
CA THR A 221 -34.26 -12.57 23.98
C THR A 221 -33.10 -12.85 24.94
N PRO A 222 -33.04 -12.22 26.13
CA PRO A 222 -31.97 -12.46 27.11
C PRO A 222 -32.24 -13.75 27.89
N LEU A 223 -31.80 -14.90 27.35
CA LEU A 223 -31.84 -16.21 28.02
C LEU A 223 -30.43 -16.69 28.42
N PHE A 224 -29.68 -15.83 29.11
CA PHE A 224 -28.38 -16.16 29.71
C PHE A 224 -28.27 -15.60 31.13
N HIS A 225 -28.80 -16.34 32.10
CA HIS A 225 -28.58 -16.11 33.52
C HIS A 225 -28.28 -17.40 34.31
N ASP A 226 -28.84 -18.55 33.89
CA ASP A 226 -28.91 -19.76 34.74
C ASP A 226 -27.92 -20.89 34.36
N VAL A 227 -26.81 -20.58 33.69
CA VAL A 227 -25.82 -21.59 33.23
C VAL A 227 -24.54 -21.62 34.09
N PHE A 228 -24.32 -20.64 34.98
CA PHE A 228 -23.13 -20.58 35.84
C PHE A 228 -23.46 -20.32 37.33
N GLN A 229 -24.07 -21.30 37.98
CA GLN A 229 -23.87 -21.50 39.43
C GLN A 229 -23.02 -22.76 39.68
N PRO A 230 -21.85 -22.65 40.34
CA PRO A 230 -21.15 -23.82 40.86
C PRO A 230 -21.86 -24.32 42.13
N HIS A 231 -22.64 -25.40 42.01
CA HIS A 231 -23.26 -26.06 43.17
C HIS A 231 -22.21 -26.75 44.07
N ILE A 232 -21.78 -26.05 45.13
CA ILE A 232 -20.95 -26.64 46.20
C ILE A 232 -21.85 -27.02 47.40
N THR A 233 -22.36 -28.25 47.37
CA THR A 233 -22.79 -29.02 48.56
C THR A 233 -22.43 -30.48 48.26
N SER A 234 -21.68 -31.23 49.06
CA SER A 234 -21.85 -31.55 50.50
C SER A 234 -20.66 -32.47 50.89
N LYS A 235 -20.34 -32.86 52.14
CA LYS A 235 -20.90 -32.70 53.51
C LYS A 235 -19.76 -33.05 54.52
N LEU A 236 -20.07 -33.09 55.83
CA LEU A 236 -19.17 -33.45 56.98
C LEU A 236 -18.20 -32.32 57.42
N ASP A 237 -17.93 -32.05 58.70
CA ASP A 237 -18.65 -32.37 59.96
C ASP A 237 -18.16 -31.42 61.10
N GLY A 238 -18.91 -31.27 62.19
CA GLY A 238 -18.36 -30.86 63.51
C GLY A 238 -18.45 -29.39 63.98
N ARG A 239 -19.35 -29.15 64.97
CA ARG A 239 -19.21 -28.22 66.13
C ARG A 239 -18.95 -26.70 65.98
N THR A 240 -20.04 -25.93 66.19
CA THR A 240 -20.23 -24.81 67.16
C THR A 240 -19.24 -23.62 67.32
N PRO A 241 -19.74 -22.38 67.54
CA PRO A 241 -18.93 -21.14 67.57
C PRO A 241 -18.43 -20.70 68.97
N GLY A 242 -17.40 -19.83 69.01
CA GLY A 242 -16.97 -19.15 70.24
C GLY A 242 -15.84 -18.12 70.08
N ASN A 243 -16.05 -16.94 70.67
CA ASN A 243 -15.19 -15.76 70.87
C ASN A 243 -13.68 -16.00 71.17
N HIS A 244 -12.77 -15.11 70.74
CA HIS A 244 -12.14 -14.06 71.60
C HIS A 244 -11.07 -13.19 70.87
N PHE A 245 -11.04 -11.87 71.16
CA PHE A 245 -9.93 -11.03 71.70
C PHE A 245 -8.45 -11.47 71.50
N ASP A 246 -7.42 -10.61 71.36
CA ASP A 246 -7.29 -9.14 71.14
C ASP A 246 -5.80 -8.73 70.92
N PHE A 247 -5.54 -7.64 70.18
CA PHE A 247 -4.30 -6.79 70.14
C PHE A 247 -2.94 -7.51 69.80
N VAL A 248 -1.84 -6.85 69.37
CA VAL A 248 -1.13 -5.62 69.82
C VAL A 248 -0.51 -4.82 68.64
N SER A 249 -0.27 -3.51 68.85
CA SER A 249 0.25 -2.48 67.91
C SER A 249 1.66 -1.97 68.38
N PRO A 250 2.32 -0.86 67.91
CA PRO A 250 1.91 0.25 67.02
C PRO A 250 2.95 0.67 65.93
N ILE A 251 2.83 1.90 65.37
CA ILE A 251 3.41 2.41 64.11
C ILE A 251 3.91 3.86 64.29
N PRO A 252 5.14 4.28 63.87
CA PRO A 252 5.26 5.21 62.72
C PRO A 252 6.59 5.27 61.90
N HIS A 253 6.46 5.81 60.68
CA HIS A 253 7.28 6.77 59.88
C HIS A 253 8.54 7.49 60.46
N PRO A 254 9.38 8.19 59.64
CA PRO A 254 9.74 7.99 58.20
C PRO A 254 11.22 8.33 57.79
N ALA A 255 11.51 8.21 56.47
CA ALA A 255 12.36 9.11 55.63
C ALA A 255 13.86 8.81 55.30
N HIS A 256 14.24 9.36 54.13
CA HIS A 256 15.57 9.71 53.57
C HIS A 256 16.48 8.70 52.81
N ASN A 257 17.24 9.27 51.87
CA ASN A 257 18.09 8.63 50.85
C ASN A 257 19.36 7.96 51.41
N ASN A 258 19.97 7.06 50.61
CA ASN A 258 21.29 7.33 50.00
C ASN A 258 21.67 6.31 48.91
N ASP A 259 22.44 6.76 47.91
CA ASP A 259 23.04 5.92 46.87
C ASP A 259 24.33 5.25 47.33
N SER A 260 24.57 3.99 46.92
CA SER A 260 25.90 3.49 46.50
C SER A 260 25.88 2.00 46.19
N ASN A 261 26.32 1.60 44.98
CA ASN A 261 27.47 0.71 44.75
C ASN A 261 27.55 0.22 43.29
N THR A 262 28.45 0.83 42.52
CA THR A 262 28.96 0.30 41.26
C THR A 262 29.99 -0.80 41.50
N VAL A 263 30.05 -1.81 40.63
CA VAL A 263 31.18 -2.75 40.55
C VAL A 263 31.63 -2.87 39.09
N THR A 264 32.91 -2.57 38.83
CA THR A 264 33.59 -2.80 37.56
C THR A 264 35.02 -3.26 37.84
N PHE A 265 35.47 -4.34 37.18
CA PHE A 265 36.87 -4.75 37.17
C PHE A 265 37.22 -5.47 35.85
N ALA A 266 38.47 -5.26 35.43
CA ALA A 266 39.21 -5.86 34.31
C ALA A 266 40.71 -5.80 34.73
N PRO A 267 41.75 -6.05 33.89
CA PRO A 267 41.80 -6.61 32.53
C PRO A 267 42.84 -7.76 32.39
N ASN A 268 43.05 -8.27 31.15
CA ASN A 268 44.32 -8.75 30.57
C ASN A 268 44.08 -9.40 29.17
N THR A 269 45.08 -9.89 28.42
CA THR A 269 46.05 -9.13 27.58
C THR A 269 46.83 -10.08 26.63
N ASN A 270 47.36 -9.54 25.53
CA ASN A 270 48.51 -10.02 24.73
C ASN A 270 48.46 -11.41 24.06
N ASN A 271 48.38 -11.44 22.72
CA ASN A 271 49.56 -11.70 21.86
C ASN A 271 49.24 -11.55 20.35
N ALA A 272 50.25 -11.14 19.57
CA ALA A 272 50.29 -11.08 18.09
C ALA A 272 51.78 -11.28 17.65
N PRO A 273 52.12 -11.51 16.35
CA PRO A 273 52.28 -10.38 15.41
C PRO A 273 52.15 -10.68 13.87
N SER A 274 52.16 -9.61 13.05
CA SER A 274 52.53 -9.54 11.60
C SER A 274 51.69 -10.33 10.56
N SER A 275 51.51 -9.92 9.28
CA SER A 275 51.71 -8.68 8.47
C SER A 275 50.93 -8.88 7.13
N ASN A 276 50.65 -7.96 6.19
CA ASN A 276 51.03 -6.57 5.82
C ASN A 276 49.72 -5.74 5.58
N ILE A 277 49.62 -4.40 5.43
CA ILE A 277 50.41 -3.30 4.84
C ILE A 277 50.23 -3.09 3.31
N ASN A 278 49.36 -2.13 2.96
CA ASN A 278 49.43 -1.11 1.87
C ASN A 278 47.99 -0.60 1.58
N ASN A 279 47.48 0.47 2.19
CA ASN A 279 47.76 1.90 1.93
C ASN A 279 47.45 2.35 0.49
N TYR A 280 46.41 3.16 0.30
CA TYR A 280 46.56 4.60 0.06
C TYR A 280 45.30 5.36 0.54
N ASP A 281 45.48 6.62 0.97
CA ASP A 281 44.49 7.42 1.69
C ASP A 281 44.72 8.93 1.40
N ARG A 282 43.80 9.81 1.85
CA ARG A 282 43.68 11.27 1.58
C ARG A 282 43.09 11.63 0.20
N GLU A 283 42.39 12.75 0.00
CA GLU A 283 42.21 13.99 0.81
C GLU A 283 40.72 14.28 1.14
N ILE A 284 40.34 14.58 2.40
CA ILE A 284 40.07 15.93 2.98
C ILE A 284 38.88 16.65 2.27
N VAL A 285 37.64 16.58 2.79
CA VAL A 285 36.99 17.50 3.79
C VAL A 285 36.97 18.97 3.32
N THR A 286 35.82 19.64 3.13
CA THR A 286 35.07 20.40 4.18
C THR A 286 33.74 20.97 3.63
N ALA A 287 32.65 20.95 4.43
CA ALA A 287 31.40 21.76 4.39
C ALA A 287 30.55 21.84 3.09
N THR A 288 29.21 21.95 3.08
CA THR A 288 28.16 22.19 4.10
C THR A 288 27.83 23.65 4.46
N GLN A 289 27.61 24.50 3.44
CA GLN A 289 26.67 25.64 3.46
C GLN A 289 26.42 26.04 1.97
N GLU A 290 25.32 26.69 1.56
CA GLU A 290 24.31 27.47 2.27
C GLU A 290 22.85 27.07 1.91
N ALA A 291 21.89 27.63 2.64
CA ALA A 291 20.48 27.65 2.26
C ALA A 291 19.86 29.03 2.58
N SER A 292 18.77 29.37 1.87
CA SER A 292 17.96 30.59 2.00
C SER A 292 18.58 31.94 1.56
N ILE A 293 18.15 32.42 0.39
CA ILE A 293 17.65 33.79 0.20
C ILE A 293 16.33 33.70 -0.58
N LEU A 294 15.34 34.53 -0.22
CA LEU A 294 14.03 34.63 -0.89
C LEU A 294 13.91 35.95 -1.68
N GLY A 295 13.19 35.91 -2.80
CA GLY A 295 12.63 37.08 -3.48
C GLY A 295 13.45 37.61 -4.66
N GLY A 296 12.77 37.94 -5.76
CA GLY A 296 13.42 38.42 -7.00
C GLY A 296 12.51 38.46 -8.23
N CYS A 297 11.36 39.14 -8.15
CA CYS A 297 10.51 39.34 -9.33
C CYS A 297 11.03 40.52 -10.17
N ALA A 298 11.51 40.25 -11.40
CA ALA A 298 11.72 41.29 -12.42
C ALA A 298 11.70 40.72 -13.85
N ARG A 299 11.17 41.50 -14.79
CA ARG A 299 11.04 41.23 -16.23
C ARG A 299 11.83 42.30 -16.99
N SER A 300 12.67 41.92 -17.96
CA SER A 300 13.20 42.88 -18.96
C SER A 300 13.66 42.18 -20.25
N GLN A 301 13.76 42.93 -21.35
CA GLN A 301 14.27 42.50 -22.66
C GLN A 301 15.22 43.55 -23.25
N SER A 302 16.37 43.13 -23.76
CA SER A 302 17.27 43.83 -24.73
C SER A 302 18.25 42.75 -25.27
N ILE A 303 18.63 42.61 -26.55
CA ILE A 303 18.97 43.55 -27.64
C ILE A 303 20.20 44.38 -27.27
N SER A 304 21.34 44.35 -27.96
CA SER A 304 21.84 43.61 -29.15
C SER A 304 23.37 43.39 -28.99
N HIS A 305 24.08 42.54 -29.75
CA HIS A 305 24.67 42.88 -31.06
C HIS A 305 25.54 41.72 -31.61
N HIS A 306 25.67 41.64 -32.95
CA HIS A 306 26.70 40.94 -33.74
C HIS A 306 26.81 39.39 -33.61
N ASP A 307 27.02 38.61 -34.67
CA ASP A 307 27.33 38.94 -36.07
C ASP A 307 26.49 38.17 -37.11
N VAL A 308 26.52 38.65 -38.37
CA VAL A 308 25.82 38.07 -39.52
C VAL A 308 26.79 37.77 -40.65
N THR A 309 26.95 36.49 -40.99
CA THR A 309 27.49 36.05 -42.30
C THR A 309 26.87 34.72 -42.74
N THR A 310 26.00 34.81 -43.75
CA THR A 310 25.91 33.95 -44.97
C THR A 310 26.08 32.42 -44.91
N PHE A 311 25.43 31.62 -45.77
CA PHE A 311 24.18 31.66 -46.58
C PHE A 311 24.14 30.34 -47.41
N ASN A 312 23.02 30.03 -48.06
CA ASN A 312 22.81 28.99 -49.09
C ASN A 312 22.62 27.54 -48.57
N ASN A 313 21.44 26.93 -48.75
CA ASN A 313 20.82 26.34 -49.97
C ASN A 313 21.37 24.92 -50.27
N VAL A 314 20.56 23.93 -50.65
CA VAL A 314 19.15 23.92 -51.10
C VAL A 314 18.29 23.03 -50.20
#